data_AF-A0A3D1Q723-F1
#
_entry.id   AF-A0A3D1Q723-F1
#
_cell.length_a   1.000
_cell.length_b   1.000
_cell.length_c   1.000
_cell.angle_alpha   90.00
_cell.angle_beta   90.00
_cell.angle_gamma   90.00
#
_symmetry.space_group_name_H-M   'P 1'
#
loop_
_entity.id
_entity.type
_entity.pdbx_description
1 polymer ?
#
loop_
_entity_poly.entity_id
_entity_poly.type
_entity_poly.pdbx_seq_one_letter_code
_entity_poly.pdbx_strand_id
1 'polypeptide(L)'
;MTNCFERDIENAHRFHGHICHGIVFGVRMARAGLNYLGIDDPLRNRDFLVYVEADRCVADAVSSVTGCSLGKRRLKWMDYGKMAATFIDMN
;
A
#
# COMPACT_ATOMS: atom_id res chain seq x y z
N MET A 1 -21.82 -5.54 -2.01
CA MET A 1 -20.36 -5.35 -2.02
C MET A 1 -20.07 -3.93 -1.58
N THR A 2 -20.11 -3.66 -0.28
CA THR A 2 -19.54 -2.43 0.28
C THR A 2 -18.05 -2.45 -0.03
N ASN A 3 -17.55 -1.40 -0.66
CA ASN A 3 -16.47 -1.48 -1.64
C ASN A 3 -15.13 -1.80 -0.95
N CYS A 4 -14.35 -2.76 -1.46
CA CYS A 4 -13.03 -3.12 -0.89
C CYS A 4 -12.15 -1.88 -0.69
N PHE A 5 -12.27 -0.92 -1.62
CA PHE A 5 -11.66 0.39 -1.56
C PHE A 5 -12.07 1.23 -0.34
N GLU A 6 -13.36 1.30 0.01
CA GLU A 6 -13.84 2.08 1.16
C GLU A 6 -13.29 1.53 2.48
N ARG A 7 -13.27 0.20 2.60
CA ARG A 7 -12.69 -0.48 3.76
C ARG A 7 -11.20 -0.17 3.91
N ASP A 8 -10.46 -0.14 2.81
CA ASP A 8 -9.04 0.20 2.83
C ASP A 8 -8.78 1.66 3.19
N ILE A 9 -9.62 2.57 2.70
CA ILE A 9 -9.55 3.99 3.08
C ILE A 9 -9.78 4.13 4.58
N GLU A 10 -10.76 3.42 5.14
CA GLU A 10 -11.02 3.42 6.59
C GLU A 10 -9.85 2.80 7.38
N ASN A 11 -9.25 1.72 6.90
CA ASN A 11 -8.06 1.14 7.54
C ASN A 11 -6.86 2.09 7.49
N ALA A 12 -6.62 2.72 6.34
CA ALA A 12 -5.56 3.71 6.16
C ALA A 12 -5.81 4.97 7.01
N HIS A 13 -7.07 5.39 7.15
CA HIS A 13 -7.49 6.46 8.06
C HIS A 13 -7.15 6.12 9.51
N ARG A 14 -7.51 4.93 9.99
CA ARG A 14 -7.20 4.50 11.37
C ARG A 14 -5.70 4.45 11.64
N PHE A 15 -4.91 4.08 10.65
CA PHE A 15 -3.46 4.01 10.75
C PHE A 15 -2.79 5.39 10.71
N HIS A 16 -3.24 6.25 9.80
CA HIS A 16 -2.64 7.57 9.54
C HIS A 16 -3.21 8.71 10.42
N GLY A 17 -4.43 8.55 10.92
CA GLY A 17 -5.13 9.49 11.80
C GLY A 17 -6.02 10.52 11.10
N HIS A 18 -5.97 10.64 9.77
CA HIS A 18 -6.90 11.47 8.99
C HIS A 18 -6.96 10.99 7.53
N ILE A 19 -7.91 11.52 6.76
CA ILE A 19 -8.02 11.27 5.32
C ILE A 19 -7.50 12.49 4.57
N CYS A 20 -6.43 12.31 3.80
CA CYS A 20 -5.90 13.31 2.88
C CYS A 20 -5.81 12.73 1.45
N HIS A 21 -5.51 13.57 0.48
CA HIS A 21 -5.33 13.15 -0.92
C HIS A 21 -4.30 12.01 -1.05
N GLY A 22 -3.21 12.05 -0.28
CA GLY A 22 -2.18 11.02 -0.30
C GLY A 22 -2.69 9.64 0.16
N ILE A 23 -3.62 9.59 1.11
CA ILE A 23 -4.26 8.32 1.53
C ILE A 23 -5.10 7.75 0.39
N VAL A 24 -5.93 8.58 -0.24
CA VAL A 24 -6.79 8.16 -1.35
C VAL A 24 -5.96 7.64 -2.53
N PHE A 25 -4.90 8.37 -2.91
CA PHE A 25 -3.98 7.95 -3.96
C PHE A 25 -3.22 6.67 -3.59
N GLY A 26 -2.67 6.59 -2.37
CA GLY A 26 -1.91 5.43 -1.93
C GLY A 26 -2.74 4.14 -1.88
N VAL A 27 -4.00 4.21 -1.45
CA VAL A 27 -4.90 3.04 -1.48
C VAL A 27 -5.16 2.59 -2.92
N ARG A 28 -5.41 3.53 -3.84
CA ARG A 28 -5.58 3.21 -5.27
C ARG A 28 -4.33 2.57 -5.87
N MET A 29 -3.15 3.11 -5.57
CA MET A 29 -1.87 2.57 -6.02
C MET A 29 -1.65 1.15 -5.49
N ALA A 30 -1.92 0.92 -4.20
CA ALA A 30 -1.84 -0.40 -3.60
C ALA A 30 -2.76 -1.41 -4.27
N ARG A 31 -4.02 -1.05 -4.49
CA ARG A 31 -4.98 -1.95 -5.16
C ARG A 31 -4.65 -2.19 -6.62
N ALA A 32 -4.18 -1.18 -7.35
CA ALA A 32 -3.73 -1.36 -8.71
C ALA A 32 -2.55 -2.37 -8.80
N GLY A 33 -1.55 -2.22 -7.93
CA GLY A 33 -0.40 -3.13 -7.87
C GLY A 33 -0.79 -4.56 -7.47
N LEU A 34 -1.61 -4.71 -6.43
CA LEU A 34 -2.10 -6.03 -6.00
C LEU A 34 -2.95 -6.72 -7.07
N ASN A 35 -3.85 -5.99 -7.73
CA ASN A 35 -4.66 -6.52 -8.82
C ASN A 35 -3.78 -6.95 -10.00
N TYR A 36 -2.73 -6.18 -10.32
CA TYR A 36 -1.78 -6.52 -11.38
C TYR A 36 -1.02 -7.82 -11.06
N LEU A 37 -0.66 -8.03 -9.79
CA LEU A 37 -0.03 -9.28 -9.33
C LEU A 37 -1.01 -10.43 -9.08
N GLY A 38 -2.32 -10.23 -9.28
CA GLY A 38 -3.34 -11.24 -8.99
C GLY A 38 -3.48 -11.60 -7.50
N ILE A 39 -3.18 -10.66 -6.60
CA ILE A 39 -3.23 -10.87 -5.14
C ILE A 39 -4.56 -10.35 -4.57
N ASP A 40 -5.46 -11.29 -4.27
CA ASP A 40 -6.77 -10.96 -3.68
C ASP A 40 -6.68 -10.59 -2.18
N ASP A 41 -5.90 -11.36 -1.41
CA ASP A 41 -5.71 -11.16 0.03
C ASP A 41 -4.23 -10.89 0.38
N PRO A 42 -3.81 -9.62 0.42
CA PRO A 42 -2.43 -9.25 0.72
C PRO A 42 -2.00 -9.53 2.16
N LEU A 43 -2.95 -9.78 3.09
CA LEU A 43 -2.61 -10.08 4.48
C LEU A 43 -2.23 -11.55 4.68
N ARG A 44 -2.69 -12.43 3.77
CA ARG A 44 -2.35 -13.86 3.75
C ARG A 44 -1.21 -14.19 2.81
N ASN A 45 -0.97 -13.38 1.78
CA ASN A 45 0.14 -13.54 0.86
C ASN A 45 1.40 -12.79 1.37
N ARG A 46 2.55 -13.47 1.43
CA ARG A 46 3.84 -12.88 1.83
C ARG A 46 4.89 -12.85 0.73
N ASP A 47 4.55 -13.33 -0.46
CA ASP A 47 5.47 -13.58 -1.58
C ASP A 47 5.58 -12.37 -2.51
N PHE A 48 5.49 -11.16 -1.94
CA PHE A 48 5.68 -9.92 -2.68
C PHE A 48 6.32 -8.84 -1.81
N LEU A 49 7.02 -7.93 -2.48
CA LEU A 49 7.65 -6.75 -1.90
C LEU A 49 7.06 -5.49 -2.52
N VAL A 50 7.13 -4.39 -1.78
CA VAL A 50 6.71 -3.07 -2.28
C VAL A 50 7.80 -2.05 -2.03
N TYR A 51 8.19 -1.33 -3.07
CA TYR A 51 9.03 -0.14 -2.99
C TYR A 51 8.11 1.07 -3.08
N VAL A 52 8.25 2.03 -2.16
CA VAL A 52 7.53 3.29 -2.19
C VAL A 52 8.53 4.41 -2.38
N GLU A 53 8.32 5.25 -3.40
CA GLU A 53 9.26 6.29 -3.83
C GLU A 53 8.93 7.70 -3.32
N ALA A 54 7.91 7.78 -2.45
CA ALA A 54 7.42 9.00 -1.82
C ALA A 54 7.54 8.93 -0.29
N ASP A 55 7.77 10.08 0.34
CA ASP A 55 7.61 10.28 1.77
C ASP A 55 6.13 10.60 2.12
N ARG A 56 5.73 10.35 3.39
CA ARG A 56 4.42 10.71 4.00
C ARG A 56 3.27 9.73 3.72
N CYS A 57 2.07 10.25 3.50
CA CYS A 57 0.78 9.56 3.60
C CYS A 57 0.60 8.39 2.62
N VAL A 58 1.26 8.43 1.46
CA VAL A 58 1.18 7.36 0.46
C VAL A 58 1.81 6.08 1.00
N ALA A 59 2.95 6.18 1.69
CA ALA A 59 3.61 5.02 2.29
C ALA A 59 2.75 4.37 3.37
N ASP A 60 2.06 5.17 4.18
CA ASP A 60 1.12 4.70 5.20
C ASP A 60 -0.07 3.96 4.59
N ALA A 61 -0.67 4.51 3.54
CA ALA A 61 -1.77 3.86 2.82
C ALA A 61 -1.32 2.55 2.17
N VAL A 62 -0.17 2.56 1.46
CA VAL A 62 0.38 1.34 0.83
C VAL A 62 0.68 0.28 1.88
N SER A 63 1.33 0.66 2.99
CA SER A 63 1.61 -0.24 4.11
C SER A 63 0.34 -0.82 4.72
N SER A 64 -0.69 0.00 4.92
CA SER A 64 -1.97 -0.41 5.51
C SER A 64 -2.70 -1.44 4.64
N VAL A 65 -2.79 -1.18 3.33
CA VAL A 65 -3.49 -2.07 2.38
C VAL A 65 -2.74 -3.37 2.14
N THR A 66 -1.42 -3.29 1.94
CA THR A 66 -0.60 -4.46 1.56
C THR A 66 -0.15 -5.29 2.76
N GLY A 67 -0.20 -4.72 3.97
CA GLY A 67 0.44 -5.28 5.15
C GLY A 67 1.97 -5.35 5.06
N CYS A 68 2.59 -4.82 3.99
CA CYS A 68 4.03 -4.69 3.87
C CYS A 68 4.50 -3.57 4.78
N SER A 69 5.50 -3.84 5.61
CA SER A 69 6.05 -2.84 6.53
C SER A 69 7.57 -2.87 6.53
N LEU A 70 8.17 -1.76 6.96
CA LEU A 70 9.63 -1.63 7.13
C LEU A 70 10.15 -2.71 8.11
N GLY A 71 9.46 -2.91 9.23
CA GLY A 71 9.85 -3.88 10.26
C GLY A 71 9.83 -5.34 9.77
N LYS A 72 8.90 -5.69 8.86
CA LYS A 72 8.85 -7.01 8.21
C LYS A 72 9.76 -7.11 6.99
N ARG A 73 10.53 -6.07 6.69
CA ARG A 73 11.44 -5.95 5.54
C ARG A 73 10.75 -6.14 4.17
N ARG A 74 9.42 -6.02 4.10
CA ARG A 74 8.66 -6.17 2.84
C ARG A 74 8.30 -4.86 2.16
N LEU A 75 8.31 -3.77 2.93
CA LEU A 75 8.23 -2.42 2.38
C LEU A 75 9.64 -1.83 2.33
N LYS A 76 10.00 -1.25 1.20
CA LYS A 76 11.25 -0.53 0.96
C LYS A 76 10.91 0.93 0.68
N TRP A 77 11.37 1.82 1.53
CA TRP A 77 11.19 3.24 1.30
C TRP A 77 12.40 3.79 0.54
N MET A 78 12.13 4.46 -0.57
CA MET A 78 13.13 5.08 -1.43
C MET A 78 12.80 6.58 -1.50
N ASP A 79 13.64 7.43 -0.93
CA ASP A 79 13.35 8.87 -0.85
C ASP A 79 13.70 9.59 -2.16
N TYR A 80 12.89 9.34 -3.19
CA TYR A 80 13.06 9.95 -4.52
C TYR A 80 12.13 11.14 -4.74
N GLY A 81 11.21 11.41 -3.81
CA GLY A 81 10.19 12.45 -3.97
C GLY A 81 9.17 12.17 -5.08
N LYS A 82 9.01 10.90 -5.50
CA LYS A 82 8.10 10.50 -6.58
C LYS A 82 6.88 9.80 -6.00
N MET A 83 5.68 10.22 -6.37
CA MET A 83 4.44 9.51 -6.03
C MET A 83 4.31 8.22 -6.84
N ALA A 84 5.14 7.23 -6.52
CA ALA A 84 5.22 5.95 -7.20
C ALA A 84 5.38 4.80 -6.20
N ALA A 85 4.91 3.62 -6.59
CA ALA A 85 5.12 2.38 -5.87
C ALA A 85 5.35 1.25 -6.87
N THR A 86 6.37 0.44 -6.60
CA THR A 86 6.74 -0.72 -7.41
C THR A 86 6.42 -1.99 -6.62
N PHE A 87 5.64 -2.89 -7.23
CA PHE A 87 5.22 -4.16 -6.65
C PHE A 87 6.02 -5.28 -7.32
N ILE A 88 6.68 -6.11 -6.52
CA ILE A 88 7.55 -7.18 -6.99
C ILE A 88 6.98 -8.51 -6.48
N ASP A 89 6.64 -9.40 -7.41
CA ASP A 89 6.37 -10.80 -7.10
C ASP A 89 7.70 -11.52 -6.82
N MET A 90 7.73 -12.33 -5.76
CA MET A 90 8.91 -13.05 -5.30
C MET A 90 8.87 -14.55 -5.64
N ASN A 91 7.81 -15.00 -6.33
CA ASN A 91 7.68 -16.37 -6.84
C ASN A 91 8.45 -16.62 -8.14
#